data_AF-A0A0M4TDI2-F1
#
_entry.id   AF-A0A0M4TDI2-F1
#
_cell.length_a   1.000
_cell.length_b   1.000
_cell.length_c   1.000
_cell.angle_alpha   90.00
_cell.angle_beta   90.00
_cell.angle_gamma   90.00
#
_symmetry.space_group_name_H-M   'P 1'
#
loop_
_entity.id
_entity.type
_entity.pdbx_description
1 polymer ?
#
loop_
_entity_poly.entity_id
_entity_poly.type
_entity_poly.pdbx_seq_one_letter_code
_entity_poly.pdbx_strand_id
1 'polypeptide(L)'
;MKKSLLFLSVIFLGQTTFANAATDWTPYLKPMLSGCGYVNPTDKLPARYKASIASTKVKGNPKIEGEEVYTTYTLKNANAFGQPLIKVEYLQGYEWYYLKLYFKDSKFTALRPQFKLPKIDKEENEYITIVKNDASGYEIEQGGYLSLSFDKTQKTITCEAGV
;
A
#
# COMPACT_ATOMS: atom_id res chain seq x y z
N MET A 1 -75.08 11.51 -6.75
CA MET A 1 -73.88 12.14 -7.35
C MET A 1 -72.66 11.64 -6.57
N LYS A 2 -71.87 10.70 -7.12
CA LYS A 2 -70.66 10.16 -6.47
C LYS A 2 -69.45 11.01 -6.86
N LYS A 3 -68.84 11.69 -5.89
CA LYS A 3 -67.59 12.43 -6.07
C LYS A 3 -66.42 11.43 -6.09
N SER A 4 -65.71 11.37 -7.22
CA SER A 4 -64.50 10.57 -7.36
C SER A 4 -63.31 11.41 -6.89
N LEU A 5 -62.62 10.99 -5.83
CA LEU A 5 -61.34 11.58 -5.42
C LEU A 5 -60.22 10.88 -6.21
N LEU A 6 -59.54 11.65 -7.07
CA LEU A 6 -58.28 11.26 -7.70
C LEU A 6 -57.14 11.49 -6.69
N PHE A 7 -56.53 10.40 -6.22
CA PHE A 7 -55.28 10.44 -5.46
C PHE A 7 -54.10 10.55 -6.43
N LEU A 8 -53.37 11.66 -6.37
CA LEU A 8 -52.12 11.88 -7.11
C LEU A 8 -50.96 11.28 -6.30
N SER A 9 -50.45 10.12 -6.70
CA SER A 9 -49.27 9.49 -6.11
C SER A 9 -48.00 10.07 -6.74
N VAL A 10 -47.31 10.95 -6.00
CA VAL A 10 -45.98 11.47 -6.37
C VAL A 10 -44.95 10.39 -6.07
N ILE A 11 -44.39 9.77 -7.11
CA ILE A 11 -43.28 8.83 -7.00
C ILE A 11 -41.99 9.64 -6.86
N PHE A 12 -41.47 9.78 -5.64
CA PHE A 12 -40.11 10.27 -5.42
C PHE A 12 -39.13 9.17 -5.86
N LEU A 13 -38.60 9.30 -7.07
CA LEU A 13 -37.41 8.57 -7.52
C LEU A 13 -36.20 9.11 -6.74
N GLY A 14 -35.97 8.57 -5.55
CA GLY A 14 -34.76 8.85 -4.78
C GLY A 14 -33.53 8.41 -5.56
N GLN A 15 -32.64 9.34 -5.88
CA GLN A 15 -31.35 9.04 -6.48
C GLN A 15 -30.53 8.21 -5.50
N THR A 16 -30.42 6.91 -5.73
CA THR A 16 -29.52 6.04 -4.98
C THR A 16 -28.08 6.33 -5.42
N THR A 17 -27.39 7.19 -4.68
CA THR A 17 -25.94 7.32 -4.84
C THR A 17 -25.29 6.06 -4.28
N PHE A 18 -25.00 5.08 -5.13
CA PHE A 18 -24.16 3.94 -4.77
C PHE A 18 -22.78 4.48 -4.41
N ALA A 19 -22.49 4.59 -3.11
CA ALA A 19 -21.14 4.83 -2.64
C ALA A 19 -20.28 3.66 -3.13
N ASN A 20 -19.36 3.92 -4.07
CA ASN A 20 -18.43 2.89 -4.52
C ASN A 20 -17.67 2.35 -3.32
N ALA A 21 -17.64 1.03 -3.15
CA ALA A 21 -16.87 0.40 -2.09
C ALA A 21 -15.37 0.74 -2.26
N ALA A 22 -14.66 0.93 -1.15
CA ALA A 22 -13.24 1.22 -1.19
C ALA A 22 -12.47 0.05 -1.82
N THR A 23 -11.54 0.34 -2.72
CA THR A 23 -10.71 -0.70 -3.35
C THR A 23 -9.70 -1.26 -2.34
N ASP A 24 -9.76 -2.56 -2.10
CA ASP A 24 -8.85 -3.25 -1.17
C ASP A 24 -7.54 -3.66 -1.87
N TRP A 25 -6.45 -2.98 -1.51
CA TRP A 25 -5.09 -3.23 -1.96
C TRP A 25 -4.37 -4.33 -1.17
N THR A 26 -4.97 -4.86 -0.10
CA THR A 26 -4.38 -5.91 0.75
C THR A 26 -3.88 -7.11 -0.07
N PRO A 27 -4.64 -7.68 -1.03
CA PRO A 27 -4.15 -8.85 -1.77
C PRO A 27 -2.89 -8.57 -2.58
N TYR A 28 -2.74 -7.35 -3.10
CA TYR A 28 -1.58 -6.93 -3.87
C TYR A 28 -0.37 -6.67 -2.97
N LEU A 29 -0.59 -6.04 -1.82
CA LEU A 29 0.45 -5.62 -0.88
C LEU A 29 0.79 -6.69 0.17
N LYS A 30 0.09 -7.84 0.16
CA LYS A 30 0.28 -8.95 1.10
C LYS A 30 1.74 -9.40 1.28
N PRO A 31 2.61 -9.42 0.24
CA PRO A 31 4.02 -9.80 0.41
C PRO A 31 4.76 -8.96 1.47
N MET A 32 4.38 -7.69 1.68
CA MET A 32 5.00 -6.84 2.70
C MET A 32 4.88 -7.42 4.13
N LEU A 33 3.81 -8.19 4.41
CA LEU A 33 3.58 -8.76 5.74
C LEU A 33 4.60 -9.83 6.13
N SER A 34 5.29 -10.43 5.15
CA SER A 34 6.25 -11.51 5.36
C SER A 34 7.65 -11.05 4.97
N GLY A 35 8.34 -10.37 5.88
CA GLY A 35 9.71 -9.94 5.64
C GLY A 35 9.86 -8.84 4.59
N CYS A 36 8.90 -7.92 4.50
CA CYS A 36 8.98 -6.78 3.58
C CYS A 36 9.12 -7.17 2.09
N GLY A 37 8.44 -8.25 1.68
CA GLY A 37 8.40 -8.67 0.27
C GLY A 37 8.01 -7.53 -0.66
N TYR A 38 8.88 -7.21 -1.61
CA TYR A 38 8.72 -6.10 -2.54
C TYR A 38 7.83 -6.48 -3.72
N VAL A 39 6.85 -5.64 -4.01
CA VAL A 39 5.93 -5.84 -5.14
C VAL A 39 6.20 -4.73 -6.15
N ASN A 40 6.86 -5.04 -7.26
CA ASN A 40 7.29 -4.04 -8.23
C ASN A 40 6.13 -3.17 -8.74
N PRO A 41 6.37 -1.88 -9.06
CA PRO A 41 5.44 -1.10 -9.87
C PRO A 41 5.27 -1.79 -11.23
N THR A 42 4.05 -1.83 -11.76
CA THR A 42 3.78 -2.53 -13.03
C THR A 42 2.62 -1.92 -13.80
N ASP A 43 2.81 -1.80 -15.13
CA ASP A 43 1.73 -1.43 -16.04
C ASP A 43 0.67 -2.53 -16.20
N LYS A 44 0.95 -3.74 -15.69
CA LYS A 44 0.06 -4.90 -15.73
C LYS A 44 -0.81 -5.05 -14.48
N LEU A 45 -0.99 -3.97 -13.71
CA LEU A 45 -1.91 -3.97 -12.56
C LEU A 45 -3.30 -4.48 -12.97
N PRO A 46 -3.93 -5.38 -12.18
CA PRO A 46 -5.32 -5.76 -12.36
C PRO A 46 -6.25 -4.54 -12.48
N ALA A 47 -7.30 -4.65 -13.31
CA ALA A 47 -8.19 -3.54 -13.66
C ALA A 47 -8.77 -2.81 -12.44
N ARG A 48 -9.11 -3.55 -11.36
CA ARG A 48 -9.59 -2.97 -10.10
C ARG A 48 -8.62 -1.98 -9.47
N TYR A 49 -7.32 -2.27 -9.50
CA TYR A 49 -6.29 -1.41 -8.93
C TYR A 49 -6.08 -0.19 -9.81
N LYS A 50 -6.00 -0.38 -11.13
CA LYS A 50 -5.94 0.72 -12.11
C LYS A 50 -7.10 1.70 -11.94
N ALA A 51 -8.32 1.21 -11.78
CA ALA A 51 -9.50 2.05 -11.59
C ALA A 51 -9.47 2.87 -10.28
N SER A 52 -8.74 2.41 -9.27
CA SER A 52 -8.56 3.11 -7.99
C SER A 52 -7.42 4.13 -7.98
N ILE A 53 -6.58 4.18 -9.04
CA ILE A 53 -5.52 5.17 -9.19
C ILE A 53 -6.12 6.46 -9.73
N ALA A 54 -5.98 7.55 -8.98
CA ALA A 54 -6.39 8.90 -9.39
C ALA A 54 -5.33 9.56 -10.28
N SER A 55 -4.06 9.35 -9.97
CA SER A 55 -2.93 9.81 -10.78
C SER A 55 -1.70 8.95 -10.57
N THR A 56 -0.84 8.92 -11.59
CA THR A 56 0.48 8.30 -11.53
C THR A 56 1.53 9.36 -11.80
N LYS A 57 2.58 9.42 -10.97
CA LYS A 57 3.75 10.28 -11.18
C LYS A 57 4.99 9.41 -11.24
N VAL A 58 5.83 9.64 -12.24
CA VAL A 58 7.15 9.02 -12.36
C VAL A 58 8.20 10.13 -12.31
N LYS A 59 9.26 9.93 -11.51
CA LYS A 59 10.44 10.80 -11.46
C LYS A 59 11.68 9.94 -11.69
N GLY A 60 12.61 10.42 -12.51
CA GLY A 60 13.77 9.66 -12.99
C GLY A 60 13.49 8.97 -14.32
N ASN A 61 14.53 8.43 -14.96
CA ASN A 61 14.42 7.72 -16.22
C ASN A 61 14.72 6.21 -16.05
N PRO A 62 13.71 5.32 -16.17
CA PRO A 62 13.92 3.88 -16.05
C PRO A 62 14.77 3.26 -17.16
N LYS A 63 15.17 4.05 -18.17
CA LYS A 63 16.08 3.61 -19.24
C LYS A 63 17.54 3.91 -18.94
N ILE A 64 17.84 4.67 -17.88
CA ILE A 64 19.20 4.98 -17.46
C ILE A 64 19.56 4.02 -16.34
N GLU A 65 20.58 3.21 -16.59
CA GLU A 65 21.11 2.28 -15.59
C GLU A 65 21.64 3.07 -14.38
N GLY A 66 21.24 2.61 -13.19
CA GLY A 66 21.65 3.21 -11.92
C GLY A 66 20.92 4.49 -11.52
N GLU A 67 20.06 5.06 -12.35
CA GLU A 67 19.23 6.20 -11.93
C GLU A 67 18.09 5.75 -11.01
N GLU A 68 17.87 6.50 -9.93
CA GLU A 68 16.71 6.29 -9.08
C GLU A 68 15.40 6.63 -9.80
N VAL A 69 14.50 5.65 -9.85
CA VAL A 69 13.16 5.84 -10.40
C VAL A 69 12.13 5.77 -9.29
N TYR A 70 11.39 6.86 -9.13
CA TYR A 70 10.25 6.93 -8.23
C TYR A 70 8.98 6.72 -9.04
N THR A 71 8.13 5.79 -8.62
CA THR A 71 6.77 5.64 -9.16
C THR A 71 5.77 5.84 -8.04
N THR A 72 4.87 6.80 -8.20
CA THR A 72 3.87 7.15 -7.19
C THR A 72 2.46 6.96 -7.75
N TYR A 73 1.66 6.12 -7.11
CA TYR A 73 0.23 6.00 -7.35
C TYR A 73 -0.54 6.77 -6.27
N THR A 74 -1.21 7.85 -6.64
CA THR A 74 -2.18 8.52 -5.76
C THR A 74 -3.53 7.83 -5.93
N LEU A 75 -4.14 7.42 -4.83
CA LEU A 75 -5.33 6.57 -4.85
C LEU A 75 -6.59 7.35 -4.50
N LYS A 76 -7.72 6.95 -5.08
CA LYS A 76 -9.07 7.38 -4.69
C LYS A 76 -9.80 6.23 -4.03
N ASN A 77 -10.37 6.49 -2.85
CA ASN A 77 -11.22 5.53 -2.14
C ASN A 77 -10.59 4.12 -2.03
N ALA A 78 -9.40 4.03 -1.46
CA ALA A 78 -8.66 2.78 -1.31
C ALA A 78 -8.36 2.47 0.16
N ASN A 79 -8.15 1.20 0.46
CA ASN A 79 -7.64 0.74 1.75
C ASN A 79 -6.60 -0.36 1.54
N ALA A 80 -5.75 -0.57 2.55
CA ALA A 80 -4.89 -1.73 2.67
C ALA A 80 -4.85 -2.17 4.12
N PHE A 81 -4.92 -3.48 4.34
CA PHE A 81 -4.99 -4.12 5.65
C PHE A 81 -6.12 -3.56 6.52
N GLY A 82 -7.24 -3.19 5.89
CA GLY A 82 -8.39 -2.56 6.55
C GLY A 82 -8.19 -1.09 6.94
N GLN A 83 -7.09 -0.45 6.54
CA GLN A 83 -6.78 0.95 6.86
C GLN A 83 -6.87 1.83 5.62
N PRO A 84 -7.44 3.05 5.69
CA PRO A 84 -7.56 3.94 4.54
C PRO A 84 -6.20 4.32 3.95
N LEU A 85 -6.00 4.04 2.67
CA LEU A 85 -4.75 4.20 1.93
C LEU A 85 -4.89 5.33 0.90
N ILE A 86 -3.91 6.24 0.86
CA ILE A 86 -3.94 7.43 -0.01
C ILE A 86 -2.89 7.39 -1.12
N LYS A 87 -1.76 6.71 -0.88
CA LYS A 87 -0.63 6.70 -1.82
C LYS A 87 0.16 5.41 -1.68
N VAL A 88 0.63 4.89 -2.81
CA VAL A 88 1.67 3.87 -2.88
C VAL A 88 2.84 4.46 -3.65
N GLU A 89 4.02 4.40 -3.07
CA GLU A 89 5.23 4.96 -3.65
C GLU A 89 6.32 3.89 -3.70
N TYR A 90 6.92 3.77 -4.86
CA TYR A 90 8.02 2.87 -5.16
C TYR A 90 9.25 3.70 -5.44
N LEU A 91 10.39 3.20 -4.98
CA LEU A 91 11.68 3.61 -5.47
C LEU A 91 12.43 2.36 -5.92
N GLN A 92 13.02 2.46 -7.10
CA GLN A 92 14.00 1.52 -7.60
C GLN A 92 15.32 2.25 -7.83
N GLY A 93 16.36 1.85 -7.12
CA GLY A 93 17.75 2.22 -7.38
C GLY A 93 18.53 1.04 -7.98
N TYR A 94 19.84 1.21 -8.16
CA TYR A 94 20.74 0.18 -8.67
C TYR A 94 20.74 -1.08 -7.78
N GLU A 95 20.97 -0.87 -6.48
CA GLU A 95 21.18 -1.92 -5.48
C GLU A 95 20.29 -1.74 -4.26
N TRP A 96 19.26 -0.90 -4.36
CA TRP A 96 18.33 -0.64 -3.26
C TRP A 96 16.94 -0.28 -3.77
N TYR A 97 15.93 -0.46 -2.93
CA TYR A 97 14.54 -0.11 -3.22
C TYR A 97 13.79 0.31 -1.97
N TYR A 98 12.64 0.95 -2.16
CA TYR A 98 11.60 0.96 -1.14
C TYR A 98 10.20 0.81 -1.73
N LEU A 99 9.30 0.27 -0.91
CA LEU A 99 7.86 0.34 -1.05
C LEU A 99 7.27 1.06 0.16
N LYS A 100 6.68 2.22 -0.09
CA LYS A 100 6.13 3.11 0.93
C LYS A 100 4.63 3.29 0.75
N LEU A 101 3.88 2.94 1.78
CA LEU A 101 2.43 3.11 1.86
C LEU A 101 2.12 4.34 2.69
N TYR A 102 1.25 5.20 2.19
CA TYR A 102 0.77 6.37 2.92
C TYR A 102 -0.69 6.17 3.32
N PHE A 103 -0.97 6.33 4.60
CA PHE A 103 -2.29 6.17 5.19
C PHE A 103 -2.92 7.52 5.52
N LYS A 104 -4.25 7.54 5.63
CA LYS A 104 -5.01 8.77 5.92
C LYS A 104 -4.78 9.28 7.34
N ASP A 105 -4.76 8.36 8.30
CA ASP A 105 -4.63 8.63 9.73
C ASP A 105 -3.56 7.72 10.35
N SER A 106 -3.34 7.79 11.67
CA SER A 106 -2.32 7.02 12.38
C SER A 106 -2.76 5.63 12.84
N LYS A 107 -4.00 5.20 12.55
CA LYS A 107 -4.52 3.89 12.98
C LYS A 107 -3.78 2.72 12.34
N PHE A 108 -3.08 2.97 11.22
CA PHE A 108 -2.21 1.97 10.58
C PHE A 108 -1.13 1.43 11.51
N THR A 109 -0.74 2.13 12.59
CA THR A 109 0.26 1.57 13.51
C THR A 109 -0.23 0.32 14.24
N ALA A 110 -1.55 0.12 14.33
CA ALA A 110 -2.13 -1.12 14.84
C ALA A 110 -1.82 -2.35 13.94
N LEU A 111 -1.34 -2.12 12.70
CA LEU A 111 -0.95 -3.19 11.79
C LEU A 111 0.40 -3.82 12.14
N ARG A 112 1.22 -3.18 13.00
CA ARG A 112 2.58 -3.64 13.31
C ARG A 112 2.70 -5.13 13.66
N PRO A 113 1.81 -5.74 14.47
CA PRO A 113 1.89 -7.17 14.79
C PRO A 113 1.70 -8.11 13.58
N GLN A 114 1.11 -7.62 12.48
CA GLN A 114 0.88 -8.41 11.27
C GLN A 114 2.15 -8.54 10.42
N PHE A 115 3.09 -7.60 10.54
CA PHE A 115 4.36 -7.61 9.82
C PHE A 115 5.38 -8.48 10.55
N LYS A 116 5.78 -9.56 9.90
CA LYS A 116 6.74 -10.53 10.43
C LYS A 116 8.13 -10.27 9.83
N LEU A 117 9.14 -10.65 10.60
CA LEU A 117 10.50 -10.80 10.08
C LEU A 117 10.49 -11.81 8.91
N PRO A 118 11.42 -11.71 7.95
CA PRO A 118 11.60 -12.75 6.93
C PRO A 118 11.84 -14.11 7.60
N LYS A 119 11.45 -15.17 6.89
CA LYS A 119 11.80 -16.52 7.33
C LYS A 119 13.29 -16.71 7.11
N ILE A 120 14.01 -16.99 8.18
CA ILE A 120 15.44 -17.29 8.15
C ILE A 120 15.55 -18.79 7.93
N ASP A 121 16.04 -19.22 6.77
CA ASP A 121 16.47 -20.60 6.59
C ASP A 121 17.83 -20.77 7.27
N LYS A 122 17.94 -21.78 8.14
CA LYS A 122 19.15 -22.00 8.94
C LYS A 122 20.23 -22.78 8.19
N GLU A 123 19.92 -23.25 6.97
CA GLU A 123 20.84 -24.02 6.14
C GLU A 123 21.75 -23.14 5.28
N GLU A 124 21.40 -21.87 5.09
CA GLU A 124 22.25 -20.88 4.41
C GLU A 124 23.13 -20.18 5.44
N ASN A 125 24.46 -20.27 5.29
CA ASN A 125 25.50 -19.71 6.16
C ASN A 125 25.51 -18.16 6.23
N GLU A 126 24.39 -17.48 5.99
CA GLU A 126 24.29 -16.04 6.13
C GLU A 126 23.94 -15.67 7.58
N TYR A 127 24.86 -14.96 8.23
CA TYR A 127 24.64 -14.38 9.54
C TYR A 127 23.63 -13.25 9.42
N ILE A 128 22.37 -13.55 9.75
CA ILE A 128 21.32 -12.54 9.86
C ILE A 128 21.40 -11.88 11.24
N THR A 129 21.64 -10.57 11.26
CA THR A 129 21.64 -9.78 12.48
C THR A 129 20.35 -8.99 12.58
N ILE A 130 19.57 -9.21 13.65
CA ILE A 130 18.40 -8.37 13.95
C ILE A 130 18.90 -7.17 14.77
N VAL A 131 19.04 -6.02 14.11
CA VAL A 131 19.49 -4.77 14.73
C VAL A 131 18.38 -4.18 15.60
N LYS A 132 17.13 -4.20 15.11
CA LYS A 132 15.96 -3.67 15.80
C LYS A 132 14.72 -4.51 15.51
N ASN A 133 13.84 -4.65 16.49
CA ASN A 133 12.49 -5.20 16.30
C ASN A 133 11.55 -4.70 17.41
N ASP A 134 10.84 -3.60 17.15
CA ASP A 134 9.97 -2.94 18.12
C ASP A 134 8.70 -2.37 17.47
N ALA A 135 7.96 -1.52 18.19
CA ALA A 135 6.73 -0.91 17.72
C ALA A 135 6.91 0.00 16.48
N SER A 136 8.12 0.53 16.25
CA SER A 136 8.47 1.36 15.10
C SER A 136 8.82 0.53 13.85
N GLY A 137 9.05 -0.78 13.99
CA GLY A 137 9.36 -1.66 12.87
C GLY A 137 10.48 -2.64 13.18
N TYR A 138 11.28 -2.98 12.18
CA TYR A 138 12.47 -3.81 12.34
C TYR A 138 13.58 -3.42 11.37
N GLU A 139 14.81 -3.80 11.70
CA GLU A 139 15.99 -3.63 10.88
C GLU A 139 16.85 -4.88 10.99
N ILE A 140 17.29 -5.37 9.85
CA ILE A 140 17.99 -6.64 9.69
C ILE A 140 19.19 -6.41 8.77
N GLU A 141 20.35 -6.94 9.14
CA GLU A 141 21.55 -6.97 8.31
C GLU A 141 21.82 -8.39 7.80
N GLN A 142 22.02 -8.53 6.49
CA GLN A 142 22.29 -9.80 5.80
C GLN A 142 22.97 -9.50 4.45
N GLY A 143 24.30 -9.31 4.44
CA GLY A 143 25.03 -8.91 3.22
C GLY A 143 24.60 -7.55 2.63
N GLY A 144 23.82 -6.79 3.40
CA GLY A 144 23.07 -5.60 3.04
C GLY A 144 22.10 -5.28 4.19
N TYR A 145 21.06 -4.48 3.95
CA TYR A 145 20.03 -4.16 4.94
C TYR A 145 18.61 -4.47 4.44
N LEU A 146 17.74 -4.83 5.36
CA LEU A 146 16.28 -4.91 5.17
C LEU A 146 15.60 -4.22 6.36
N SER A 147 14.74 -3.26 6.06
CA SER A 147 14.10 -2.42 7.06
C SER A 147 12.59 -2.32 6.83
N LEU A 148 11.87 -2.34 7.94
CA LEU A 148 10.46 -2.00 8.05
C LEU A 148 10.35 -0.81 8.99
N SER A 149 9.64 0.24 8.57
CA SER A 149 9.42 1.44 9.38
C SER A 149 7.94 1.84 9.42
N PHE A 150 7.45 2.15 10.62
CA PHE A 150 6.13 2.74 10.90
C PHE A 150 6.32 4.19 11.36
N ASP A 151 6.13 5.15 10.45
CA ASP A 151 6.26 6.58 10.75
C ASP A 151 4.90 7.21 11.01
N LYS A 152 4.60 7.49 12.29
CA LYS A 152 3.34 8.15 12.70
C LYS A 152 3.19 9.57 12.17
N THR A 153 4.29 10.30 12.01
CA THR A 153 4.31 11.70 11.59
C THR A 153 3.99 11.80 10.10
N GLN A 154 4.68 11.01 9.28
CA GLN A 154 4.40 10.93 7.83
C GLN A 154 3.19 10.05 7.49
N LYS A 155 2.71 9.28 8.47
CA LYS A 155 1.63 8.30 8.34
C LYS A 155 1.96 7.21 7.32
N THR A 156 3.16 6.64 7.43
CA THR A 156 3.66 5.68 6.47
C THR A 156 4.05 4.34 7.08
N ILE A 157 3.92 3.30 6.25
CA ILE A 157 4.67 2.06 6.40
C ILE A 157 5.64 1.98 5.24
N THR A 158 6.93 1.82 5.53
CA THR A 158 7.98 1.68 4.52
C THR A 158 8.65 0.32 4.69
N CYS A 159 8.75 -0.42 3.60
CA CYS A 159 9.68 -1.53 3.45
C CYS A 159 10.81 -1.08 2.54
N GLU A 160 12.05 -1.25 2.95
CA GLU A 160 13.24 -0.86 2.19
C GLU A 160 14.31 -1.93 2.32
N ALA A 161 15.12 -2.08 1.29
CA ALA A 161 16.28 -2.94 1.32
C ALA A 161 17.36 -2.41 0.40
N GLY A 162 18.61 -2.80 0.66
CA GLY A 162 19.73 -2.56 -0.22
C GLY A 162 20.95 -3.39 0.17
N VAL A 163 21.99 -3.33 -0.66
CA VAL A 163 23.31 -3.96 -0.43
C VAL A 163 24.41 -2.92 -0.33
#